data_AF-A0A6N8FGD1-F1
#
_entry.id   AF-A0A6N8FGD1-F1
#
_cell.length_a   1.000
_cell.length_b   1.000
_cell.length_c   1.000
_cell.angle_alpha   90.00
_cell.angle_beta   90.00
_cell.angle_gamma   90.00
#
_symmetry.space_group_name_H-M   'P 1'
#
loop_
_entity.id
_entity.type
_entity.pdbx_description
1 polymer ?
#
loop_
_entity_poly.entity_id
_entity_poly.type
_entity_poly.pdbx_seq_one_letter_code
_entity_poly.pdbx_strand_id
1 'polypeptide(L)'
;MGLFINKSDHPGVFQHKGDIEGQNQSYFKSDHFAELIQEQKKLNESLTKGIREIKIRHQQYEFTEAKKWNEMGKQLEELKKRTLQHEKFEHDAREWLQMLERNNKELQQLMANEVNVKQEIMDQIKNVSQSNHEIVNQLTQHESFSEQLTSQMDELYKLHQQMAEQITKQEEKQDQVLNSFENQEALMEKTIRQVDHIRAILFERTSHIVEQIENSYNLTSSLIYKFISGSEKPLTLMMRGKSREGKQKNDE
;
A
#
# COMPACT_ATOMS: atom_id res chain seq x y z
N MET A 1 -107.71 102.09 -53.44
CA MET A 1 -108.55 103.01 -52.65
C MET A 1 -108.94 104.17 -53.56
N GLY A 2 -110.23 104.51 -53.60
CA GLY A 2 -110.77 105.56 -54.48
C GLY A 2 -110.48 106.96 -53.97
N LEU A 3 -109.91 107.80 -54.84
CA LEU A 3 -109.75 109.23 -54.62
C LEU A 3 -111.04 109.93 -55.06
N PHE A 4 -111.78 110.49 -54.10
CA PHE A 4 -112.85 111.45 -54.34
C PHE A 4 -112.23 112.81 -54.68
N ILE A 5 -112.44 113.30 -55.91
CA ILE A 5 -112.02 114.64 -56.32
C ILE A 5 -113.26 115.53 -56.36
N ASN A 6 -113.35 116.43 -55.38
CA ASN A 6 -114.33 117.51 -55.31
C ASN A 6 -113.92 118.63 -56.31
N LYS A 7 -114.88 119.09 -57.13
CA LYS A 7 -114.63 119.90 -58.36
C LYS A 7 -114.71 121.42 -58.17
N SER A 8 -114.54 121.96 -56.96
CA SER A 8 -115.03 123.33 -56.69
C SER A 8 -114.04 124.37 -56.18
N ASP A 9 -112.82 124.04 -55.71
CA ASP A 9 -112.04 125.04 -54.95
C ASP A 9 -110.52 125.16 -55.23
N HIS A 10 -109.95 124.41 -56.18
CA HIS A 10 -108.50 124.46 -56.44
C HIS A 10 -108.14 124.53 -57.94
N PRO A 11 -108.03 125.73 -58.53
CA PRO A 11 -107.71 125.91 -59.96
C PRO A 11 -106.22 125.71 -60.30
N GLY A 12 -105.38 125.26 -59.35
CA GLY A 12 -103.94 125.06 -59.54
C GLY A 12 -103.47 123.61 -59.69
N VAL A 13 -104.39 122.62 -59.73
CA VAL A 13 -104.03 121.20 -59.80
C VAL A 13 -104.04 120.72 -61.24
N PHE A 14 -102.86 120.61 -61.84
CA PHE A 14 -102.66 120.10 -63.19
C PHE A 14 -102.96 118.59 -63.26
N GLN A 15 -104.03 118.22 -63.96
CA GLN A 15 -104.34 116.82 -64.30
C GLN A 15 -103.39 116.35 -65.41
N HIS A 16 -102.39 115.55 -65.08
CA HIS A 16 -101.54 114.90 -66.06
C HIS A 16 -102.32 113.78 -66.78
N LYS A 17 -102.43 113.86 -68.12
CA LYS A 17 -103.11 112.86 -68.98
C LYS A 17 -102.10 111.90 -69.65
N GLY A 18 -101.01 111.57 -68.97
CA GLY A 18 -100.04 110.56 -69.39
C GLY A 18 -100.32 109.24 -68.68
N ASP A 19 -100.19 108.12 -69.39
CA ASP A 19 -100.31 106.78 -68.84
C ASP A 19 -99.15 106.54 -67.85
N ILE A 20 -99.46 106.13 -66.62
CA ILE A 20 -98.45 105.84 -65.60
C ILE A 20 -98.06 104.38 -65.77
N GLU A 21 -97.05 104.10 -66.59
CA GLU A 21 -96.38 102.79 -66.62
C GLU A 21 -95.51 102.63 -65.37
N GLY A 22 -96.13 102.15 -64.30
CA GLY A 22 -95.44 101.75 -63.09
C GLY A 22 -96.34 100.90 -62.21
N GLN A 23 -96.11 99.59 -62.21
CA GLN A 23 -96.72 98.67 -61.25
C GLN A 23 -96.28 99.07 -59.84
N ASN A 24 -97.20 99.72 -59.12
CA ASN A 24 -97.03 100.10 -57.73
C ASN A 24 -97.25 98.87 -56.84
N GLN A 25 -96.16 98.36 -56.26
CA GLN A 25 -96.16 97.52 -55.05
C GLN A 25 -96.80 96.13 -55.21
N SER A 26 -96.00 95.16 -55.64
CA SER A 26 -96.20 93.77 -55.22
C SER A 26 -95.83 93.66 -53.74
N TYR A 27 -96.81 93.65 -52.85
CA TYR A 27 -96.59 93.28 -51.46
C TYR A 27 -96.03 91.84 -51.44
N PHE A 28 -94.75 91.68 -51.11
CA PHE A 28 -94.18 90.39 -50.74
C PHE A 28 -94.81 89.99 -49.40
N LYS A 29 -95.90 89.23 -49.47
CA LYS A 29 -96.51 88.62 -48.30
C LYS A 29 -95.62 87.45 -47.90
N SER A 30 -94.54 87.74 -47.16
CA SER A 30 -93.73 86.70 -46.53
C SER A 30 -94.60 86.03 -45.48
N ASP A 31 -94.97 84.77 -45.71
CA ASP A 31 -95.65 83.97 -44.70
C ASP A 31 -94.59 83.52 -43.69
N HIS A 32 -94.29 84.39 -42.72
CA HIS A 32 -93.30 84.13 -41.67
C HIS A 32 -93.58 82.83 -40.91
N PHE A 33 -94.84 82.37 -40.87
CA PHE A 33 -95.19 81.09 -40.30
C PHE A 33 -94.75 79.92 -41.19
N ALA A 34 -94.90 80.04 -42.50
CA ALA A 34 -94.37 79.06 -43.46
C ALA A 34 -92.84 79.01 -43.43
N GLU A 35 -92.17 80.16 -43.31
CA GLU A 35 -90.71 80.25 -43.15
C GLU A 35 -90.26 79.58 -41.83
N LEU A 36 -90.97 79.83 -40.72
CA LEU A 36 -90.70 79.19 -39.43
C LEU A 36 -90.92 77.67 -39.49
N ILE A 37 -91.99 77.19 -40.14
CA ILE A 37 -92.23 75.76 -40.35
C ILE A 37 -91.10 75.15 -41.20
N GLN A 38 -90.65 75.84 -42.24
CA GLN A 38 -89.57 75.37 -43.10
C GLN A 38 -88.24 75.29 -42.35
N GLU A 39 -87.91 76.29 -41.53
CA GLU A 39 -86.73 76.27 -40.66
C GLU A 39 -86.83 75.20 -39.58
N GLN A 40 -88.01 75.00 -38.98
CA GLN A 40 -88.25 73.91 -38.04
C GLN A 40 -88.06 72.54 -38.72
N LYS A 41 -88.52 72.37 -39.97
CA LYS A 41 -88.31 71.15 -40.75
C LYS A 41 -86.83 70.92 -41.05
N LYS A 42 -86.10 71.95 -41.48
CA LYS A 42 -84.63 71.88 -41.68
C LYS A 42 -83.89 71.54 -40.39
N LEU A 43 -84.29 72.14 -39.26
CA LEU A 43 -83.72 71.86 -37.95
C LEU A 43 -83.97 70.40 -37.55
N ASN A 44 -85.20 69.91 -37.70
CA ASN A 44 -85.54 68.52 -37.43
C ASN A 44 -84.79 67.54 -38.33
N GLU A 45 -84.62 67.86 -39.62
CA GLU A 45 -83.82 67.06 -40.56
C GLU A 45 -82.34 67.03 -40.15
N SER A 46 -81.77 68.20 -39.79
CA SER A 46 -80.40 68.33 -39.31
C SER A 46 -80.19 67.57 -37.99
N LEU A 47 -81.12 67.69 -37.04
CA LEU A 47 -81.08 66.99 -35.76
C LEU A 47 -81.21 65.47 -35.95
N THR A 48 -82.11 65.03 -36.83
CA THR A 48 -82.26 63.60 -37.16
C THR A 48 -80.97 63.07 -37.80
N LYS A 49 -80.34 63.83 -38.68
CA LYS A 49 -79.04 63.48 -39.27
C LYS A 49 -77.96 63.40 -38.21
N GLY A 50 -77.87 64.39 -37.32
CA GLY A 50 -76.93 64.41 -36.20
C GLY A 50 -77.11 63.20 -35.26
N ILE A 51 -78.34 62.86 -34.89
CA ILE A 51 -78.64 61.67 -34.08
C ILE A 51 -78.21 60.38 -34.80
N ARG A 52 -78.47 60.26 -36.11
CA ARG A 52 -78.00 59.10 -36.88
C ARG A 52 -76.48 59.00 -36.91
N GLU A 53 -75.78 60.10 -37.12
CA GLU A 53 -74.32 60.14 -37.12
C GLU A 53 -73.74 59.78 -35.75
N ILE A 54 -74.32 60.30 -34.67
CA ILE A 54 -73.94 59.95 -33.29
C ILE A 54 -74.15 58.45 -33.05
N LYS A 55 -75.30 57.89 -33.47
CA LYS A 55 -75.59 56.46 -33.33
C LYS A 55 -74.58 55.59 -34.08
N ILE A 56 -74.24 55.95 -35.32
CA ILE A 56 -73.23 55.23 -36.12
C ILE A 56 -71.86 55.29 -35.42
N ARG A 57 -71.44 56.48 -34.96
CA ARG A 57 -70.17 56.61 -34.24
C ARG A 57 -70.18 55.80 -32.95
N HIS A 58 -71.27 55.84 -32.17
CA HIS A 58 -71.38 55.08 -30.93
C HIS A 58 -71.24 53.58 -31.17
N GLN A 59 -71.91 53.03 -32.19
CA GLN A 59 -71.76 51.62 -32.57
C GLN A 59 -70.33 51.27 -33.00
N GLN A 60 -69.65 52.17 -33.72
CA GLN A 60 -68.24 51.99 -34.07
C GLN A 60 -67.35 52.01 -32.82
N TYR A 61 -67.61 52.91 -31.87
CA TYR A 61 -66.91 52.96 -30.59
C TYR A 61 -67.08 51.65 -29.82
N GLU A 62 -68.31 51.17 -29.62
CA GLU A 62 -68.58 49.89 -28.95
C GLU A 62 -67.85 48.73 -29.60
N PHE A 63 -67.86 48.64 -30.95
CA PHE A 63 -67.14 47.61 -31.67
C PHE A 63 -65.63 47.69 -31.45
N THR A 64 -65.05 48.90 -31.51
CA THR A 64 -63.61 49.08 -31.29
C THR A 64 -63.20 48.82 -29.84
N GLU A 65 -64.03 49.17 -28.85
CA GLU A 65 -63.79 48.85 -27.45
C GLU A 65 -63.88 47.36 -27.20
N ALA A 66 -64.91 46.68 -27.72
CA ALA A 66 -65.02 45.22 -27.61
C ALA A 66 -63.80 44.52 -28.22
N LYS A 67 -63.29 45.01 -29.36
CA LYS A 67 -62.07 44.48 -29.99
C LYS A 67 -60.84 44.71 -29.10
N LYS A 68 -60.68 45.91 -28.51
CA LYS A 68 -59.58 46.21 -27.58
C LYS A 68 -59.65 45.34 -26.33
N TRP A 69 -60.84 45.14 -25.77
CA TRP A 69 -61.05 44.28 -24.60
C TRP A 69 -60.72 42.81 -24.89
N ASN A 70 -61.10 42.30 -26.06
CA ASN A 70 -60.74 40.95 -26.47
C ASN A 70 -59.22 40.81 -26.66
N GLU A 71 -58.57 41.80 -27.28
CA GLU A 71 -57.11 41.81 -27.43
C GLU A 71 -56.39 41.84 -26.08
N MET A 72 -56.83 42.71 -25.15
CA MET A 72 -56.31 42.73 -23.78
C MET A 72 -56.53 41.39 -23.07
N GLY A 73 -57.69 40.75 -23.27
CA GLY A 73 -57.99 39.43 -22.72
C GLY A 73 -57.03 38.34 -23.23
N LYS A 74 -56.71 38.35 -24.53
CA LYS A 74 -55.72 37.44 -25.12
C LYS A 74 -54.32 37.67 -24.55
N GLN A 75 -53.89 38.93 -24.48
CA GLN A 75 -52.59 39.29 -23.91
C GLN A 75 -52.48 38.87 -22.44
N LEU A 76 -53.55 39.03 -21.65
CA LEU A 76 -53.59 38.61 -20.27
C LEU A 76 -53.49 37.08 -20.13
N GLU A 77 -54.16 36.33 -21.00
CA GLU A 77 -54.09 34.86 -20.99
C GLU A 77 -52.71 34.35 -21.44
N GLU A 78 -52.08 35.01 -22.42
CA GLU A 78 -50.70 34.73 -22.80
C GLU A 78 -49.71 35.03 -21.66
N LEU A 79 -49.88 36.16 -20.97
CA LEU A 79 -49.07 36.52 -19.81
C LEU A 79 -49.25 35.50 -18.68
N LYS A 80 -50.47 35.08 -18.40
CA LYS A 80 -50.77 34.04 -17.41
C LYS A 80 -50.09 32.72 -17.77
N LYS A 81 -50.17 32.29 -19.04
CA LYS A 81 -49.50 31.08 -19.52
C LYS A 81 -47.98 31.18 -19.38
N ARG A 82 -47.39 32.32 -19.74
CA ARG A 82 -45.94 32.56 -19.57
C ARG A 82 -45.53 32.54 -18.10
N THR A 83 -46.34 33.13 -17.22
CA THR A 83 -46.07 33.14 -15.77
C THR A 83 -46.03 31.72 -15.22
N LEU A 84 -47.01 30.87 -15.57
CA LEU A 84 -47.02 29.46 -15.16
C LEU A 84 -45.80 28.67 -15.70
N GLN A 85 -45.38 28.95 -16.93
CA GLN A 85 -44.17 28.34 -17.49
C GLN A 85 -42.91 28.81 -16.77
N HIS A 86 -42.86 30.09 -16.39
CA HIS A 86 -41.77 30.66 -15.64
C HIS A 86 -41.66 30.05 -14.24
N GLU A 87 -42.78 29.91 -13.52
CA GLU A 87 -42.81 29.27 -12.20
C GLU A 87 -42.33 27.82 -12.25
N LYS A 88 -42.75 27.05 -13.28
CA LYS A 88 -42.23 25.69 -13.51
C LYS A 88 -40.71 25.68 -13.73
N PHE A 89 -40.23 26.56 -14.61
CA PHE A 89 -38.81 26.67 -14.88
C PHE A 89 -38.02 27.06 -13.61
N GLU A 90 -38.51 28.01 -12.83
CA GLU A 90 -37.88 28.40 -11.55
C GLU A 90 -37.87 27.27 -10.52
N HIS A 91 -38.89 26.41 -10.54
CA HIS A 91 -38.92 25.22 -9.70
C HIS A 91 -37.85 24.21 -10.14
N ASP A 92 -37.82 23.87 -11.43
CA ASP A 92 -36.85 22.92 -11.99
C ASP A 92 -35.40 23.43 -11.78
N ALA A 93 -35.16 24.73 -12.00
CA ALA A 93 -33.87 25.36 -11.77
C ALA A 93 -33.45 25.28 -10.29
N ARG A 94 -34.39 25.43 -9.35
CA ARG A 94 -34.11 25.25 -7.91
C ARG A 94 -33.76 23.81 -7.58
N GLU A 95 -34.47 22.83 -8.14
CA GLU A 95 -34.13 21.42 -7.94
C GLU A 95 -32.74 21.09 -8.49
N TRP A 96 -32.40 21.60 -9.67
CA TRP A 96 -31.08 21.42 -10.27
C TRP A 96 -29.97 22.05 -9.43
N LEU A 97 -30.19 23.26 -8.89
CA LEU A 97 -29.24 23.89 -7.98
C LEU A 97 -29.06 23.09 -6.69
N GLN A 98 -30.14 22.55 -6.11
CA GLN A 98 -30.04 21.70 -4.93
C GLN A 98 -29.30 20.39 -5.22
N MET A 99 -29.56 19.75 -6.36
CA MET A 99 -28.82 18.56 -6.78
C MET A 99 -27.33 18.88 -6.98
N LEU A 100 -27.02 19.99 -7.64
CA LEU A 100 -25.64 20.42 -7.85
C LEU A 100 -24.92 20.70 -6.52
N GLU A 101 -25.60 21.34 -5.57
CA GLU A 101 -25.07 21.62 -4.23
C GLU A 101 -24.80 20.32 -3.45
N ARG A 102 -25.73 19.37 -3.47
CA ARG A 102 -25.54 18.04 -2.85
C ARG A 102 -24.34 17.32 -3.45
N ASN A 103 -24.27 17.23 -4.78
CA ASN A 103 -23.17 16.57 -5.47
C ASN A 103 -21.83 17.24 -5.18
N ASN A 104 -21.79 18.57 -5.11
CA ASN A 104 -20.57 19.30 -4.75
C ASN A 104 -20.14 19.00 -3.31
N LYS A 105 -21.09 18.92 -2.37
CA LYS A 105 -20.79 18.55 -0.98
C LYS A 105 -20.27 17.12 -0.88
N GLU A 106 -20.84 16.18 -1.62
CA GLU A 106 -20.35 14.79 -1.70
C GLU A 106 -18.94 14.73 -2.29
N LEU A 107 -18.67 15.47 -3.37
CA LEU A 107 -17.33 15.57 -3.95
C LEU A 107 -16.31 16.17 -2.97
N GLN A 108 -16.68 17.19 -2.21
CA GLN A 108 -15.83 17.75 -1.17
C GLN A 108 -15.52 16.74 -0.06
N GLN A 109 -16.51 15.93 0.35
CA GLN A 109 -16.30 14.86 1.32
C GLN A 109 -15.38 13.76 0.77
N LEU A 110 -15.58 13.35 -0.49
CA LEU A 110 -14.71 12.38 -1.15
C LEU A 110 -13.27 12.89 -1.26
N MET A 111 -13.06 14.15 -1.64
CA MET A 111 -11.72 14.75 -1.68
C MET A 111 -11.07 14.79 -0.29
N ALA A 112 -11.82 15.16 0.75
CA ALA A 112 -11.29 15.16 2.12
C ALA A 112 -10.89 13.76 2.58
N ASN A 113 -11.70 12.75 2.25
CA ASN A 113 -11.38 11.35 2.53
C ASN A 113 -10.17 10.87 1.73
N GLU A 114 -10.04 11.25 0.46
CA GLU A 114 -8.89 10.92 -0.38
C GLU A 114 -7.59 11.50 0.18
N VAL A 115 -7.62 12.75 0.67
CA VAL A 115 -6.46 13.36 1.36
C VAL A 115 -6.07 12.56 2.60
N ASN A 116 -7.04 12.11 3.40
CA ASN A 116 -6.78 11.29 4.58
C ASN A 116 -6.16 9.93 4.20
N VAL A 117 -6.73 9.24 3.21
CA VAL A 117 -6.20 7.96 2.71
C VAL A 117 -4.79 8.13 2.16
N LYS A 118 -4.53 9.20 1.41
CA LYS A 118 -3.19 9.50 0.89
C LYS A 118 -2.18 9.74 2.01
N GLN A 119 -2.59 10.41 3.09
CA GLN A 119 -1.73 10.63 4.25
C GLN A 119 -1.43 9.31 4.96
N GLU A 120 -2.42 8.45 5.16
CA GLU A 120 -2.25 7.13 5.76
C GLU A 120 -1.30 6.25 4.92
N ILE A 121 -1.47 6.23 3.59
CA ILE A 121 -0.56 5.53 2.68
C ILE A 121 0.85 6.09 2.79
N MET A 122 1.02 7.41 2.87
CA MET A 122 2.33 8.04 3.02
C MET A 122 3.02 7.62 4.32
N ASP A 123 2.27 7.54 5.42
CA ASP A 123 2.81 7.11 6.70
C ASP A 123 3.13 5.60 6.71
N GLN A 124 2.33 4.76 6.05
CA GLN A 124 2.67 3.36 5.81
C GLN A 124 3.94 3.21 4.96
N ILE A 125 4.10 4.00 3.88
CA ILE A 125 5.32 4.00 3.06
C ILE A 125 6.54 4.40 3.87
N LYS A 126 6.43 5.42 4.75
CA LYS A 126 7.53 5.80 5.65
C LYS A 126 7.89 4.65 6.59
N ASN A 127 6.91 4.00 7.19
CA ASN A 127 7.15 2.86 8.09
C ASN A 127 7.82 1.69 7.36
N VAL A 128 7.35 1.34 6.15
CA VAL A 128 7.97 0.31 5.32
C VAL A 128 9.40 0.71 4.92
N SER A 129 9.62 1.97 4.54
CA SER A 129 10.94 2.47 4.21
C SER A 129 11.90 2.41 5.40
N GLN A 130 11.43 2.74 6.60
CA GLN A 130 12.22 2.63 7.82
C GLN A 130 12.54 1.17 8.14
N SER A 131 11.53 0.29 8.11
CA SER A 131 11.72 -1.14 8.35
C SER A 131 12.70 -1.75 7.33
N ASN A 132 12.62 -1.38 6.06
CA ASN A 132 13.58 -1.80 5.05
C ASN A 132 15.00 -1.32 5.38
N HIS A 133 15.16 -0.08 5.85
CA HIS A 133 16.46 0.43 6.27
C HIS A 133 17.03 -0.36 7.46
N GLU A 134 16.19 -0.70 8.44
CA GLU A 134 16.57 -1.55 9.57
C GLU A 134 16.96 -2.96 9.13
N ILE A 135 16.21 -3.58 8.21
CA ILE A 135 16.52 -4.89 7.63
C ILE A 135 17.86 -4.86 6.90
N VAL A 136 18.13 -3.82 6.11
CA VAL A 136 19.42 -3.65 5.41
C VAL A 136 20.57 -3.51 6.42
N ASN A 137 20.37 -2.74 7.50
CA ASN A 137 21.37 -2.61 8.56
C ASN A 137 21.61 -3.94 9.28
N GLN A 138 20.58 -4.75 9.53
CA GLN A 138 20.75 -6.09 10.11
C GLN A 138 21.46 -7.06 9.15
N LEU A 139 21.15 -7.01 7.85
CA LEU A 139 21.80 -7.82 6.83
C LEU A 139 23.28 -7.50 6.69
N THR A 140 23.65 -6.21 6.69
CA THR A 140 25.05 -5.78 6.64
C THR A 140 25.82 -6.18 7.89
N GLN A 141 25.20 -6.10 9.08
CA GLN A 141 25.78 -6.64 10.30
C GLN A 141 25.98 -8.16 10.21
N HIS A 142 24.98 -8.89 9.72
CA HIS A 142 25.07 -10.34 9.53
C HIS A 142 26.16 -10.73 8.52
N GLU A 143 26.31 -9.98 7.43
CA GLU A 143 27.39 -10.14 6.45
C GLU A 143 28.76 -9.97 7.12
N SER A 144 28.95 -8.88 7.88
CA SER A 144 30.21 -8.66 8.62
C SER A 144 30.51 -9.75 9.65
N PHE A 145 29.48 -10.25 10.34
CA PHE A 145 29.62 -11.37 11.28
C PHE A 145 29.97 -12.67 10.53
N SER A 146 29.36 -12.91 9.39
CA SER A 146 29.64 -14.07 8.53
C SER A 146 31.08 -14.04 7.99
N GLU A 147 31.60 -12.87 7.59
CA GLU A 147 33.00 -12.69 7.20
C GLU A 147 33.94 -13.00 8.37
N GLN A 148 33.65 -12.50 9.57
CA GLN A 148 34.43 -12.79 10.77
C GLN A 148 34.43 -14.29 11.11
N LEU A 149 33.27 -14.94 11.04
CA LEU A 149 33.15 -16.39 11.27
C LEU A 149 33.95 -17.18 10.25
N THR A 150 33.92 -16.76 8.98
CA THR A 150 34.70 -17.39 7.90
C THR A 150 36.20 -17.26 8.17
N SER A 151 36.66 -16.08 8.62
CA SER A 151 38.06 -15.86 9.01
C SER A 151 38.47 -16.76 10.18
N GLN A 152 37.65 -16.85 11.23
CA GLN A 152 37.92 -17.73 12.38
C GLN A 152 37.95 -19.20 11.97
N MET A 153 37.07 -19.61 11.05
CA MET A 153 37.04 -20.97 10.55
C MET A 153 38.28 -21.32 9.72
N ASP A 154 38.79 -20.36 8.93
CA ASP A 154 40.04 -20.51 8.18
C ASP A 154 41.26 -20.61 9.12
N GLU A 155 41.29 -19.84 10.21
CA GLU A 155 42.31 -19.98 11.26
C GLU A 155 42.23 -21.34 11.95
N LEU A 156 41.03 -21.80 12.32
CA LEU A 156 40.82 -23.12 12.91
C LEU A 156 41.26 -24.24 11.95
N TYR A 157 40.96 -24.09 10.66
CA TYR A 157 41.37 -25.03 9.63
C TYR A 157 42.90 -25.11 9.53
N LYS A 158 43.59 -23.97 9.50
CA LYS A 158 45.07 -23.90 9.53
C LYS A 158 45.66 -24.55 10.78
N LEU A 159 45.08 -24.29 11.95
CA LEU A 159 45.52 -24.91 13.21
C LEU A 159 45.33 -26.43 13.16
N HIS A 160 44.19 -26.90 12.66
CA HIS A 160 43.91 -28.33 12.53
C HIS A 160 44.86 -29.02 11.54
N GLN A 161 45.22 -28.33 10.44
CA GLN A 161 46.23 -28.80 9.50
C GLN A 161 47.62 -28.92 10.17
N GLN A 162 48.03 -27.90 10.94
CA GLN A 162 49.29 -27.94 11.69
C GLN A 162 49.30 -29.06 12.74
N MET A 163 48.17 -29.28 13.42
CA MET A 163 48.03 -30.37 14.39
C MET A 163 48.15 -31.73 13.70
N ALA A 164 47.50 -31.92 12.55
CA ALA A 164 47.63 -33.14 11.76
C ALA A 164 49.10 -33.38 11.34
N GLU A 165 49.81 -32.36 10.88
CA GLU A 165 51.24 -32.45 10.57
C GLU A 165 52.12 -32.76 11.79
N GLN A 166 51.77 -32.28 12.99
CA GLN A 166 52.51 -32.62 14.20
C GLN A 166 52.24 -34.06 14.64
N ILE A 167 50.99 -34.54 14.52
CA ILE A 167 50.62 -35.92 14.81
C ILE A 167 51.37 -36.87 13.89
N THR A 168 51.41 -36.62 12.58
CA THR A 168 52.16 -37.47 11.63
C THR A 168 53.66 -37.48 11.94
N LYS A 169 54.25 -36.33 12.26
CA LYS A 169 55.66 -36.25 12.71
C LYS A 169 55.89 -37.01 14.03
N GLN A 170 54.91 -37.05 14.92
CA GLN A 170 55.00 -37.78 16.17
C GLN A 170 54.87 -39.29 15.95
N GLU A 171 53.98 -39.73 15.07
CA GLU A 171 53.87 -41.12 14.62
C GLU A 171 55.19 -41.62 14.03
N GLU A 172 55.82 -40.86 13.12
CA GLU A 172 57.13 -41.21 12.56
C GLU A 172 58.22 -41.37 13.63
N LYS A 173 58.24 -40.47 14.63
CA LYS A 173 59.18 -40.58 15.76
C LYS A 173 58.88 -41.79 16.63
N GLN A 174 57.61 -42.09 16.89
CA GLN A 174 57.21 -43.26 17.65
C GLN A 174 57.63 -44.54 16.93
N ASP A 175 57.43 -44.63 15.62
CA ASP A 175 57.89 -45.76 14.81
C ASP A 175 59.41 -45.93 14.86
N GLN A 176 60.18 -44.84 14.78
CA GLN A 176 61.64 -44.91 14.93
C GLN A 176 62.06 -45.42 16.31
N VAL A 177 61.42 -44.96 17.37
CA VAL A 177 61.68 -45.42 18.74
C VAL A 177 61.32 -46.91 18.87
N LEU A 178 60.18 -47.33 18.35
CA LEU A 178 59.73 -48.73 18.37
C LEU A 178 60.72 -49.65 17.65
N ASN A 179 61.15 -49.29 16.44
CA ASN A 179 62.20 -50.02 15.70
C ASN A 179 63.52 -50.10 16.47
N SER A 180 63.90 -49.02 17.18
CA SER A 180 65.11 -49.02 18.01
C SER A 180 64.99 -49.93 19.22
N PHE A 181 63.81 -49.99 19.85
CA PHE A 181 63.52 -50.91 20.94
C PHE A 181 63.56 -52.36 20.48
N GLU A 182 62.94 -52.69 19.34
CA GLU A 182 62.99 -54.04 18.76
C GLU A 182 64.43 -54.48 18.46
N ASN A 183 65.27 -53.58 17.92
CA ASN A 183 66.68 -53.88 17.69
C ASN A 183 67.46 -54.07 19.00
N GLN A 184 67.17 -53.27 20.02
CA GLN A 184 67.77 -53.44 21.36
C GLN A 184 67.31 -54.75 22.03
N GLU A 185 66.05 -55.12 21.88
CA GLU A 185 65.50 -56.38 22.37
C GLU A 185 66.20 -57.57 21.71
N ALA A 186 66.37 -57.54 20.38
CA ALA A 186 67.11 -58.57 19.65
C ALA A 186 68.58 -58.69 20.09
N LEU A 187 69.25 -57.55 20.32
CA LEU A 187 70.62 -57.53 20.85
C LEU A 187 70.68 -58.10 22.28
N MET A 188 69.75 -57.71 23.14
CA MET A 188 69.68 -58.20 24.52
C MET A 188 69.41 -59.71 24.56
N GLU A 189 68.51 -60.21 23.72
CA GLU A 189 68.26 -61.64 23.59
C GLU A 189 69.53 -62.39 23.15
N LYS A 190 70.27 -61.85 22.18
CA LYS A 190 71.57 -62.40 21.77
C LYS A 190 72.59 -62.40 22.92
N THR A 191 72.68 -61.32 23.70
CA THR A 191 73.56 -61.25 24.87
C THR A 191 73.16 -62.27 25.94
N ILE A 192 71.88 -62.45 26.21
CA ILE A 192 71.38 -63.47 27.14
C ILE A 192 71.81 -64.87 26.68
N ARG A 193 71.62 -65.20 25.39
CA ARG A 193 72.08 -66.48 24.83
C ARG A 193 73.61 -66.66 24.98
N GLN A 194 74.39 -65.60 24.81
CA GLN A 194 75.85 -65.64 25.03
C GLN A 194 76.22 -65.86 26.50
N VAL A 195 75.52 -65.20 27.43
CA VAL A 195 75.70 -65.40 28.88
C VAL A 195 75.37 -66.83 29.28
N ASP A 196 74.28 -67.39 28.77
CA ASP A 196 73.91 -68.78 29.01
C ASP A 196 74.94 -69.76 28.41
N HIS A 197 75.51 -69.44 27.24
CA HIS A 197 76.60 -70.21 26.67
C HIS A 197 77.87 -70.15 27.54
N ILE A 198 78.25 -68.97 28.05
CA ILE A 198 79.39 -68.82 28.97
C ILE A 198 79.12 -69.59 30.27
N ARG A 199 77.91 -69.50 30.82
CA ARG A 199 77.48 -70.26 31.99
C ARG A 199 77.62 -71.76 31.75
N ALA A 200 77.19 -72.27 30.61
CA ALA A 200 77.34 -73.68 30.24
C ALA A 200 78.82 -74.10 30.17
N ILE A 201 79.68 -73.30 29.50
CA ILE A 201 81.13 -73.55 29.45
C ILE A 201 81.75 -73.55 30.85
N LEU A 202 81.38 -72.60 31.71
CA LEU A 202 81.88 -72.54 33.08
C LEU A 202 81.44 -73.75 33.90
N PHE A 203 80.20 -74.22 33.76
CA PHE A 203 79.73 -75.45 34.40
C PHE A 203 80.48 -76.68 33.91
N GLU A 204 80.73 -76.79 32.61
CA GLU A 204 81.52 -77.89 32.03
C GLU A 204 82.95 -77.87 32.57
N ARG A 205 83.63 -76.71 32.51
CA ARG A 205 85.01 -76.54 32.99
C ARG A 205 85.12 -76.75 34.49
N THR A 206 84.17 -76.25 35.28
CA THR A 206 84.15 -76.44 36.73
C THR A 206 83.91 -77.90 37.06
N SER A 207 82.96 -78.57 36.39
CA SER A 207 82.73 -80.02 36.54
C SER A 207 83.98 -80.83 36.22
N HIS A 208 84.66 -80.51 35.12
CA HIS A 208 85.92 -81.19 34.74
C HIS A 208 87.05 -80.93 35.75
N ILE A 209 87.17 -79.72 36.32
CA ILE A 209 88.15 -79.44 37.38
C ILE A 209 87.78 -80.18 38.67
N VAL A 210 86.50 -80.22 39.05
CA VAL A 210 86.02 -81.00 40.19
C VAL A 210 86.37 -82.46 40.01
N GLU A 211 86.09 -83.02 38.83
CA GLU A 211 86.43 -84.40 38.49
C GLU A 211 87.95 -84.64 38.51
N GLN A 212 88.76 -83.71 38.02
CA GLN A 212 90.22 -83.80 38.13
C GLN A 212 90.72 -83.70 39.57
N ILE A 213 90.17 -82.81 40.38
CA ILE A 213 90.51 -82.67 41.81
C ILE A 213 90.10 -83.96 42.53
N GLU A 214 88.90 -84.47 42.30
CA GLU A 214 88.41 -85.71 42.89
C GLU A 214 89.28 -86.91 42.49
N ASN A 215 89.66 -87.02 41.22
CA ASN A 215 90.59 -88.02 40.73
C ASN A 215 91.98 -87.87 41.36
N SER A 216 92.51 -86.64 41.46
CA SER A 216 93.79 -86.36 42.11
C SER A 216 93.74 -86.62 43.62
N TYR A 217 92.62 -86.31 44.29
CA TYR A 217 92.41 -86.56 45.71
C TYR A 217 92.31 -88.07 45.96
N ASN A 218 91.61 -88.83 45.12
CA ASN A 218 91.60 -90.29 45.18
C ASN A 218 93.01 -90.88 44.95
N LEU A 219 93.79 -90.33 44.01
CA LEU A 219 95.16 -90.78 43.75
C LEU A 219 96.12 -90.45 44.91
N THR A 220 96.02 -89.25 45.45
CA THR A 220 96.94 -88.77 46.51
C THR A 220 96.52 -89.31 47.88
N SER A 221 95.22 -89.42 48.15
CA SER A 221 94.71 -90.07 49.36
C SER A 221 95.06 -91.55 49.35
N SER A 222 94.94 -92.27 48.22
CA SER A 222 95.40 -93.66 48.15
C SER A 222 96.91 -93.76 48.35
N LEU A 223 97.73 -92.82 47.85
CA LEU A 223 99.18 -92.79 48.10
C LEU A 223 99.55 -92.47 49.55
N ILE A 224 98.94 -91.45 50.16
CA ILE A 224 99.18 -91.06 51.55
C ILE A 224 98.65 -92.14 52.50
N TYR A 225 97.49 -92.72 52.21
CA TYR A 225 96.96 -93.86 52.94
C TYR A 225 97.91 -95.06 52.81
N LYS A 226 98.43 -95.35 51.61
CA LYS A 226 99.44 -96.38 51.36
C LYS A 226 100.75 -96.13 52.12
N PHE A 227 101.10 -94.86 52.36
CA PHE A 227 102.27 -94.48 53.16
C PHE A 227 102.04 -94.58 54.67
N ILE A 228 100.83 -94.28 55.15
CA ILE A 228 100.51 -94.17 56.58
C ILE A 228 99.98 -95.49 57.17
N SER A 229 99.24 -96.30 56.41
CA SER A 229 98.48 -97.43 56.98
C SER A 229 98.99 -98.84 56.65
N GLY A 230 100.00 -98.99 55.78
CA GLY A 230 100.74 -100.25 55.62
C GLY A 230 99.90 -101.52 55.33
N SER A 231 98.64 -101.42 54.86
CA SER A 231 97.85 -102.58 54.45
C SER A 231 96.70 -102.22 53.49
N GLU A 232 96.45 -103.13 52.54
CA GLU A 232 95.41 -103.01 51.52
C GLU A 232 94.01 -103.29 52.09
N LYS A 233 93.22 -102.24 52.30
CA LYS A 233 91.74 -102.21 52.14
C LYS A 233 91.23 -100.77 52.28
N PRO A 234 90.43 -100.26 51.33
CA PRO A 234 89.90 -98.90 51.39
C PRO A 234 88.80 -98.82 52.46
N LEU A 235 88.92 -97.83 53.36
CA LEU A 235 87.94 -97.59 54.41
C LEU A 235 86.73 -96.85 53.83
N THR A 236 85.61 -97.56 53.72
CA THR A 236 84.27 -96.98 53.61
C THR A 236 84.01 -96.10 54.82
N LEU A 237 83.91 -94.79 54.65
CA LEU A 237 83.50 -93.88 55.71
C LEU A 237 81.99 -94.06 55.99
N MET A 238 81.67 -94.96 56.92
CA MET A 238 80.36 -95.01 57.57
C MET A 238 80.21 -93.79 58.50
N MET A 239 79.59 -92.72 58.02
CA MET A 239 78.90 -91.75 58.88
C MET A 239 77.48 -92.28 59.15
N ARG A 240 77.28 -92.88 60.33
CA ARG A 240 75.94 -93.20 60.86
C ARG A 240 75.71 -92.41 62.14
N GLY A 241 75.10 -91.24 61.99
CA GLY A 241 74.25 -90.62 63.01
C GLY A 241 72.79 -90.84 62.62
N LYS A 242 72.08 -91.68 63.38
CA LYS A 242 70.64 -91.98 63.24
C LYS A 242 69.78 -90.78 63.66
N SER A 243 68.88 -90.32 62.77
CA SER A 243 67.41 -90.50 62.81
C SER A 243 66.59 -89.52 63.66
N ARG A 244 65.79 -88.70 62.97
CA ARG A 244 64.38 -88.44 63.33
C ARG A 244 63.59 -88.25 62.02
N GLU A 245 62.90 -89.31 61.61
CA GLU A 245 61.86 -89.29 60.58
C GLU A 245 60.50 -88.96 61.20
N GLY A 246 59.67 -88.23 60.46
CA GLY A 246 58.29 -88.64 60.21
C GLY A 246 57.15 -87.77 60.76
N LYS A 247 56.48 -87.02 59.87
CA LYS A 247 55.03 -87.11 59.51
C LYS A 247 54.59 -85.80 58.79
N GLN A 248 54.34 -85.80 57.48
CA GLN A 248 53.10 -86.14 56.75
C GLN A 248 51.97 -85.07 56.80
N LYS A 249 51.76 -84.44 55.62
CA LYS A 249 50.51 -84.09 54.90
C LYS A 249 49.32 -83.41 55.61
N ASN A 250 48.89 -82.28 55.03
CA ASN A 250 47.61 -82.03 54.31
C ASN A 250 47.62 -80.53 53.87
N ASP A 251 47.44 -80.19 52.60
CA ASP A 251 46.15 -80.00 51.88
C ASP A 251 45.20 -79.02 52.60
N GLU A 252 45.32 -77.73 52.28
CA GLU A 252 44.27 -76.80 51.79
C GLU A 252 44.91 -75.45 51.38
#